data_AF-A0A968RIK6-F1
#
_entry.id   AF-A0A968RIK6-F1
#
_cell.length_a   1.000
_cell.length_b   1.000
_cell.length_c   1.000
_cell.angle_alpha   90.00
_cell.angle_beta   90.00
_cell.angle_gamma   90.00
#
_symmetry.space_group_name_H-M   'P 1'
#
loop_
_entity.id
_entity.type
_entity.pdbx_description
1 polymer ?
#
loop_
_entity_poly.entity_id
_entity_poly.type
_entity_poly.pdbx_seq_one_letter_code
_entity_poly.pdbx_strand_id
1 'polypeptide(L)'
;MIRLVAAIMSIVFFFLFTNCQNLSEYDQMVKRELAKGIRQDSLFLGFYFGMPSKSFYDHCWKLNKQQIVKEGKNNTTVEYDVSKDLRHSGKMNFYPDFFEDKIYEIPISFNYDAFAWSQEFSNDTLLVDVLQLLQKQYGDFKEFTHPKKGSVFVNVNGNRQIRIFTNDMDNSVRAVFTDLTVDKNQVKAAQTSSKSN
;
A
#
# COMPACT_ATOMS: atom_id res chain seq x y z
N MET A 1 44.81 -0.82 43.03
CA MET A 1 44.77 -0.35 41.63
C MET A 1 44.15 -1.39 40.68
N ILE A 2 44.65 -2.63 40.60
CA ILE A 2 44.18 -3.65 39.62
C ILE A 2 42.67 -3.94 39.70
N ARG A 3 42.08 -4.05 40.91
CA ARG A 3 40.63 -4.26 41.11
C ARG A 3 39.75 -3.07 40.68
N LEU A 4 40.30 -1.85 40.72
CA LEU A 4 39.60 -0.64 40.29
C LEU A 4 39.57 -0.54 38.76
N VAL A 5 40.69 -0.88 38.11
CA VAL A 5 40.82 -0.91 36.64
C VAL A 5 39.92 -1.99 36.01
N ALA A 6 39.80 -3.15 36.65
CA ALA A 6 38.91 -4.22 36.20
C ALA A 6 37.42 -3.83 36.30
N ALA A 7 37.02 -3.18 37.41
CA ALA A 7 35.65 -2.69 37.57
C ALA A 7 35.29 -1.59 36.55
N ILE A 8 36.23 -0.69 36.25
CA ILE A 8 36.05 0.36 35.25
C ILE A 8 35.95 -0.25 33.83
N MET A 9 36.76 -1.25 33.49
CA MET A 9 36.64 -1.95 32.20
C MET A 9 35.32 -2.74 32.06
N SER A 10 34.79 -3.33 33.13
CA SER A 10 33.48 -4.00 33.09
C SER A 10 32.30 -3.05 32.92
N ILE A 11 32.38 -1.82 33.44
CA ILE A 11 31.34 -0.79 33.26
C ILE A 11 31.35 -0.24 31.81
N VAL A 12 32.54 -0.04 31.23
CA VAL A 12 32.67 0.43 29.82
C VAL A 12 32.13 -0.60 28.84
N PHE A 13 32.25 -1.91 29.12
CA PHE A 13 31.71 -2.96 28.26
C PHE A 13 30.18 -3.05 28.28
N PHE A 14 29.54 -2.62 29.37
CA PHE A 14 28.07 -2.63 29.51
C PHE A 14 27.38 -1.48 28.74
N PHE A 15 28.09 -0.37 28.50
CA PHE A 15 27.59 0.77 27.72
C PHE A 15 27.68 0.59 26.19
N LEU A 16 28.37 -0.45 25.70
CA LEU A 16 28.52 -0.67 24.25
C LEU A 16 27.32 -1.40 23.61
N PHE A 17 26.33 -1.84 24.39
CA PHE A 17 25.18 -2.60 23.88
C PHE A 17 23.87 -1.81 23.75
N THR A 18 23.85 -0.49 24.03
CA THR A 18 22.61 0.30 23.99
C THR A 18 22.36 1.06 22.68
N ASN A 19 23.02 0.69 21.58
CA ASN A 19 22.73 1.23 20.24
C ASN A 19 21.64 0.43 19.51
N CYS A 20 20.56 0.10 20.20
CA CYS A 20 19.34 -0.33 19.53
C CYS A 20 18.76 0.92 18.84
N GLN A 21 19.01 1.09 17.54
CA GLN A 21 18.36 2.14 16.75
C GLN A 21 16.86 2.06 17.01
N ASN A 22 16.28 3.11 17.60
CA ASN A 22 14.85 3.12 17.91
C ASN A 22 14.08 3.05 16.59
N LEU A 23 13.52 1.86 16.30
CA LEU A 23 12.65 1.65 15.16
C LEU A 23 11.47 2.62 15.23
N SER A 24 11.09 3.21 14.10
CA SER A 24 9.90 4.06 14.04
C SER A 24 8.66 3.26 14.43
N GLU A 25 7.60 3.93 14.87
CA GLU A 25 6.34 3.27 15.20
C GLU A 25 5.80 2.44 14.03
N TYR A 26 5.93 2.95 12.81
CA TYR A 26 5.59 2.24 11.59
C TYR A 26 6.44 0.98 11.41
N ASP A 27 7.76 1.06 11.58
CA ASP A 27 8.66 -0.09 11.43
C ASP A 27 8.36 -1.17 12.49
N GLN A 28 8.02 -0.75 13.71
CA GLN A 28 7.59 -1.66 14.76
C GLN A 28 6.28 -2.35 14.38
N MET A 29 5.31 -1.63 13.80
CA MET A 29 4.06 -2.21 13.33
C MET A 29 4.30 -3.26 12.25
N VAL A 30 5.07 -2.93 11.22
CA VAL A 30 5.43 -3.85 10.14
C VAL A 30 6.16 -5.09 10.68
N LYS A 31 7.17 -4.89 11.54
CA LYS A 31 7.93 -5.99 12.12
C LYS A 31 7.04 -6.93 12.93
N ARG A 32 6.13 -6.40 13.75
CA ARG A 32 5.18 -7.20 14.53
C ARG A 32 4.25 -8.02 13.62
N GLU A 33 3.68 -7.41 12.59
CA GLU A 33 2.75 -8.10 11.69
C GLU A 33 3.45 -9.20 10.88
N LEU A 34 4.63 -8.92 10.33
CA LEU A 34 5.41 -9.92 9.59
C LEU A 34 5.86 -11.08 10.47
N ALA A 35 6.22 -10.81 11.74
CA ALA A 35 6.62 -11.85 12.69
C ALA A 35 5.49 -12.85 13.01
N LYS A 36 4.23 -12.52 12.73
CA LYS A 36 3.12 -13.47 12.88
C LYS A 36 3.15 -14.59 11.83
N GLY A 37 3.84 -14.40 10.70
CA GLY A 37 3.87 -15.37 9.61
C GLY A 37 2.52 -15.59 8.91
N ILE A 38 1.56 -14.69 9.11
CA ILE A 38 0.20 -14.81 8.54
C ILE A 38 0.20 -14.22 7.12
N ARG A 39 -0.31 -15.00 6.17
CA ARG A 39 -0.60 -14.56 4.79
C ARG A 39 -2.03 -14.05 4.66
N GLN A 40 -2.17 -12.90 4.02
CA GLN A 40 -3.37 -12.09 3.88
C GLN A 40 -3.49 -11.63 2.42
N ASP A 41 -3.61 -12.61 1.52
CA ASP A 41 -3.39 -12.38 0.09
C ASP A 41 -4.63 -11.90 -0.65
N SER A 42 -5.84 -12.18 -0.16
CA SER A 42 -7.09 -11.75 -0.80
C SER A 42 -7.27 -10.23 -0.75
N LEU A 43 -7.59 -9.64 -1.90
CA LEU A 43 -7.85 -8.22 -2.10
C LEU A 43 -9.31 -8.00 -2.56
N PHE A 44 -9.57 -6.87 -3.21
CA PHE A 44 -10.87 -6.51 -3.75
C PHE A 44 -11.16 -7.26 -5.05
N LEU A 45 -12.45 -7.39 -5.43
CA LEU A 45 -12.90 -8.00 -6.69
C LEU A 45 -12.30 -9.39 -7.02
N GLY A 46 -11.82 -10.13 -6.03
CA GLY A 46 -11.18 -11.44 -6.22
C GLY A 46 -9.72 -11.40 -6.68
N PHE A 47 -9.08 -10.23 -6.74
CA PHE A 47 -7.63 -10.12 -6.91
C PHE A 47 -6.91 -10.61 -5.65
N TYR A 48 -5.65 -11.03 -5.80
CA TYR A 48 -4.83 -11.48 -4.68
C TYR A 48 -3.33 -11.31 -4.95
N PHE A 49 -2.53 -11.15 -3.88
CA PHE A 49 -1.06 -11.16 -3.99
C PHE A 49 -0.56 -12.54 -4.43
N GLY A 50 0.44 -12.57 -5.31
CA GLY A 50 0.94 -13.80 -5.90
C GLY A 50 0.17 -14.25 -7.15
N MET A 51 -0.90 -13.56 -7.55
CA MET A 51 -1.65 -13.85 -8.78
C MET A 51 -0.72 -13.71 -9.99
N PRO A 52 -0.60 -14.74 -10.86
CA PRO A 52 0.17 -14.63 -12.09
C PRO A 52 -0.41 -13.59 -13.04
N SER A 53 0.43 -12.91 -13.84
CA SER A 53 -0.04 -11.89 -14.79
C SER A 53 -1.10 -12.42 -15.75
N LYS A 54 -0.93 -13.64 -16.27
CA LYS A 54 -1.94 -14.29 -17.10
C LYS A 54 -3.29 -14.42 -16.39
N SER A 55 -3.27 -14.87 -15.14
CA SER A 55 -4.49 -15.02 -14.34
C SER A 55 -5.16 -13.68 -14.04
N PHE A 56 -4.38 -12.61 -13.87
CA PHE A 56 -4.90 -11.24 -13.77
C PHE A 56 -5.67 -10.86 -15.04
N TYR A 57 -5.10 -11.04 -16.22
CA TYR A 57 -5.77 -10.71 -17.48
C TYR A 57 -7.02 -11.55 -17.72
N ASP A 58 -6.95 -12.86 -17.49
CA ASP A 58 -8.10 -13.77 -17.63
C ASP A 58 -9.25 -13.36 -16.69
N HIS A 59 -8.91 -12.96 -15.45
CA HIS A 59 -9.89 -12.51 -14.46
C HIS A 59 -10.52 -11.17 -14.85
N CYS A 60 -9.73 -10.20 -15.29
CA CYS A 60 -10.22 -8.93 -15.82
C CYS A 60 -11.17 -9.13 -17.00
N TRP A 61 -10.84 -10.02 -17.93
CA TRP A 61 -11.71 -10.35 -19.06
C TRP A 61 -13.05 -10.96 -18.62
N LYS A 62 -13.03 -11.85 -17.62
CA LYS A 62 -14.25 -12.41 -17.03
C LYS A 62 -15.11 -11.32 -16.37
N LEU A 63 -14.51 -10.45 -15.55
CA LEU A 63 -15.23 -9.35 -14.90
C LEU A 63 -15.80 -8.36 -15.93
N ASN A 64 -15.07 -8.10 -17.02
CA ASN A 64 -15.54 -7.23 -18.09
C ASN A 64 -16.72 -7.82 -18.86
N LYS A 65 -16.70 -9.12 -19.16
CA LYS A 65 -17.86 -9.82 -19.72
C LYS A 65 -19.10 -9.76 -18.83
N GLN A 66 -18.91 -9.67 -17.53
CA GLN A 66 -19.98 -9.51 -16.55
C GLN A 66 -20.38 -8.04 -16.35
N GLN A 67 -19.78 -7.11 -17.10
CA GLN A 67 -19.97 -5.66 -16.97
C GLN A 67 -19.65 -5.12 -15.56
N ILE A 68 -18.79 -5.82 -14.81
CA ILE A 68 -18.36 -5.38 -13.49
C ILE A 68 -17.25 -4.35 -13.63
N VAL A 69 -16.28 -4.60 -14.52
CA VAL A 69 -15.17 -3.68 -14.81
C VAL A 69 -15.13 -3.33 -16.30
N LYS A 70 -14.45 -2.25 -16.63
CA LYS A 70 -14.17 -1.84 -18.02
C LYS A 70 -12.76 -1.31 -18.15
N GLU A 71 -12.35 -1.01 -19.38
CA GLU A 71 -11.09 -0.32 -19.64
C GLU A 71 -11.14 1.09 -19.04
N GLY A 72 -10.08 1.45 -18.32
CA GLY A 72 -9.92 2.75 -17.69
C GLY A 72 -9.14 3.75 -18.54
N LYS A 73 -8.57 4.76 -17.87
CA LYS A 73 -7.89 5.89 -18.53
C LYS A 73 -6.79 5.41 -19.50
N ASN A 74 -6.83 5.91 -20.73
CA ASN A 74 -5.90 5.60 -21.82
C ASN A 74 -5.77 4.09 -22.13
N ASN A 75 -6.74 3.26 -21.75
CA ASN A 75 -6.71 1.80 -21.88
C ASN A 75 -5.50 1.15 -21.17
N THR A 76 -4.98 1.80 -20.13
CA THR A 76 -3.82 1.33 -19.36
C THR A 76 -4.18 0.76 -17.99
N THR A 77 -5.44 0.93 -17.57
CA THR A 77 -5.94 0.52 -16.26
C THR A 77 -7.25 -0.23 -16.39
N VAL A 78 -7.61 -0.92 -15.31
CA VAL A 78 -8.95 -1.48 -15.10
C VAL A 78 -9.76 -0.46 -14.29
N GLU A 79 -10.94 -0.11 -14.78
CA GLU A 79 -11.87 0.80 -14.11
C GLU A 79 -13.03 0.03 -13.49
N TYR A 80 -13.35 0.35 -12.24
CA TYR A 80 -14.52 -0.13 -11.52
C TYR A 80 -15.31 1.08 -11.00
N ASP A 81 -16.63 1.04 -11.20
CA ASP A 81 -17.56 2.03 -10.68
C ASP A 81 -17.80 1.75 -9.19
N VAL A 82 -17.38 2.69 -8.34
CA VAL A 82 -17.52 2.64 -6.87
C VAL A 82 -18.59 3.60 -6.37
N SER A 83 -19.43 4.14 -7.25
CA SER A 83 -20.42 5.17 -6.92
C SER A 83 -21.42 4.73 -5.84
N LYS A 84 -21.68 3.43 -5.72
CA LYS A 84 -22.56 2.88 -4.68
C LYS A 84 -21.93 2.84 -3.29
N ASP A 85 -20.60 2.97 -3.23
CA ASP A 85 -19.80 2.84 -2.02
C ASP A 85 -19.18 4.18 -1.55
N LEU A 86 -19.36 5.25 -2.33
CA LEU A 86 -18.92 6.61 -2.02
C LEU A 86 -20.11 7.55 -1.82
N ARG A 87 -19.91 8.72 -1.20
CA ARG A 87 -20.97 9.74 -1.06
C ARG A 87 -21.36 10.38 -2.39
N HIS A 88 -20.45 10.38 -3.35
CA HIS A 88 -20.65 10.92 -4.69
C HIS A 88 -20.20 9.92 -5.75
N SER A 89 -20.77 10.05 -6.96
CA SER A 89 -20.40 9.22 -8.11
C SER A 89 -18.89 9.25 -8.33
N GLY A 90 -18.30 8.08 -8.51
CA GLY A 90 -16.86 7.95 -8.59
C GLY A 90 -16.40 6.59 -9.06
N LYS A 91 -15.12 6.54 -9.36
CA LYS A 91 -14.46 5.40 -9.98
C LYS A 91 -13.15 5.10 -9.29
N MET A 92 -12.77 3.83 -9.34
CA MET A 92 -11.43 3.38 -9.00
C MET A 92 -10.73 2.82 -10.24
N ASN A 93 -9.49 3.24 -10.45
CA ASN A 93 -8.62 2.80 -11.53
C ASN A 93 -7.40 2.09 -10.96
N PHE A 94 -7.10 0.89 -11.41
CA PHE A 94 -5.95 0.12 -10.91
C PHE A 94 -5.26 -0.67 -12.01
N TYR A 95 -3.97 -0.91 -11.80
CA TYR A 95 -3.16 -1.84 -12.58
C TYR A 95 -2.03 -2.35 -11.68
N PRO A 96 -1.84 -3.68 -11.55
CA PRO A 96 -0.86 -4.23 -10.62
C PRO A 96 0.59 -4.07 -11.14
N ASP A 97 1.52 -3.98 -10.19
CA ASP A 97 2.93 -4.20 -10.45
C ASP A 97 3.27 -5.68 -10.22
N PHE A 98 4.05 -6.22 -11.15
CA PHE A 98 4.48 -7.62 -11.15
C PHE A 98 5.95 -7.75 -10.75
N PHE A 99 6.23 -8.77 -9.95
CA PHE A 99 7.58 -9.25 -9.66
C PHE A 99 7.59 -10.76 -9.85
N GLU A 100 8.54 -11.28 -10.63
CA GLU A 100 8.57 -12.70 -11.02
C GLU A 100 7.22 -13.21 -11.56
N ASP A 101 6.62 -12.45 -12.48
CA ASP A 101 5.31 -12.71 -13.09
C ASP A 101 4.11 -12.70 -12.12
N LYS A 102 4.28 -12.25 -10.87
CA LYS A 102 3.23 -12.28 -9.85
C LYS A 102 2.93 -10.89 -9.29
N ILE A 103 1.66 -10.63 -9.03
CA ILE A 103 1.24 -9.39 -8.35
C ILE A 103 1.89 -9.31 -6.98
N TYR A 104 2.63 -8.23 -6.72
CA TYR A 104 3.12 -7.90 -5.38
C TYR A 104 2.63 -6.54 -4.90
N GLU A 105 2.25 -5.64 -5.81
CA GLU A 105 1.69 -4.34 -5.47
C GLU A 105 0.51 -4.01 -6.40
N ILE A 106 -0.56 -3.42 -5.85
CA ILE A 106 -1.68 -2.90 -6.64
C ILE A 106 -1.94 -1.45 -6.23
N PRO A 107 -1.43 -0.48 -7.02
CA PRO A 107 -1.79 0.92 -6.88
C PRO A 107 -3.18 1.19 -7.45
N ILE A 108 -4.04 1.84 -6.66
CA ILE A 108 -5.39 2.24 -7.02
C ILE A 108 -5.49 3.76 -6.97
N SER A 109 -6.16 4.37 -7.95
CA SER A 109 -6.56 5.78 -7.95
C SER A 109 -8.08 5.86 -7.85
N PHE A 110 -8.57 6.52 -6.81
CA PHE A 110 -9.98 6.88 -6.65
C PHE A 110 -10.18 8.32 -7.11
N ASN A 111 -11.28 8.57 -7.83
CA ASN A 111 -11.66 9.90 -8.29
C ASN A 111 -13.19 10.00 -8.26
N TYR A 112 -13.72 11.16 -7.85
CA TYR A 112 -15.12 11.49 -8.18
C TYR A 112 -15.26 11.76 -9.67
N ASP A 113 -16.46 11.54 -10.22
CA ASP A 113 -16.75 11.86 -11.61
C ASP A 113 -16.88 13.36 -11.85
N ALA A 114 -17.38 14.09 -10.84
CA ALA A 114 -17.46 15.54 -10.87
C ALA A 114 -16.08 16.17 -10.59
N PHE A 115 -15.76 17.25 -11.32
CA PHE A 115 -14.53 18.01 -11.11
C PHE A 115 -14.63 18.88 -9.84
N ALA A 116 -13.53 18.95 -9.10
CA ALA A 116 -13.39 19.62 -7.80
C ALA A 116 -13.42 21.16 -7.85
N TRP A 117 -14.48 21.74 -8.40
CA TRP A 117 -14.74 23.18 -8.26
C TRP A 117 -15.47 23.51 -6.95
N SER A 118 -16.06 22.51 -6.27
CA SER A 118 -16.66 22.63 -4.94
C SER A 118 -15.89 21.80 -3.91
N GLN A 119 -15.90 22.25 -2.65
CA GLN A 119 -15.25 21.57 -1.53
C GLN A 119 -15.80 20.16 -1.28
N GLU A 120 -17.05 19.91 -1.67
CA GLU A 120 -17.71 18.60 -1.58
C GLU A 120 -17.06 17.55 -2.51
N PHE A 121 -16.45 17.97 -3.63
CA PHE A 121 -15.71 17.07 -4.52
C PHE A 121 -14.19 17.14 -4.32
N SER A 122 -13.72 17.67 -3.18
CA SER A 122 -12.29 17.77 -2.87
C SER A 122 -11.65 16.41 -2.57
N ASN A 123 -10.32 16.35 -2.70
CA ASN A 123 -9.52 15.19 -2.31
C ASN A 123 -9.67 14.85 -0.82
N ASP A 124 -9.89 15.85 0.05
CA ASP A 124 -10.10 15.61 1.49
C ASP A 124 -11.43 14.90 1.74
N THR A 125 -12.49 15.32 1.05
CA THR A 125 -13.79 14.65 1.12
C THR A 125 -13.70 13.22 0.58
N LEU A 126 -13.02 13.05 -0.57
CA LEU A 126 -12.79 11.73 -1.16
C LEU A 126 -11.93 10.83 -0.26
N LEU A 127 -10.94 11.40 0.45
CA LEU A 127 -10.07 10.65 1.35
C LEU A 127 -10.86 10.03 2.49
N VAL A 128 -11.81 10.77 3.06
CA VAL A 128 -12.72 10.27 4.09
C VAL A 128 -13.54 9.10 3.56
N ASP A 129 -14.08 9.20 2.34
CA ASP A 129 -14.90 8.12 1.75
C ASP A 129 -14.07 6.86 1.49
N VAL A 130 -12.89 7.02 0.89
CA VAL A 130 -11.99 5.90 0.60
C VAL A 130 -11.52 5.24 1.89
N LEU A 131 -11.23 6.03 2.93
CA LEU A 131 -10.85 5.50 4.24
C LEU A 131 -11.99 4.67 4.84
N GLN A 132 -13.23 5.17 4.83
CA GLN A 132 -14.39 4.43 5.34
C GLN A 132 -14.66 3.14 4.54
N LEU A 133 -14.60 3.23 3.20
CA LEU A 133 -14.75 2.09 2.30
C LEU A 133 -13.75 0.99 2.64
N LEU A 134 -12.47 1.35 2.74
CA LEU A 134 -11.40 0.38 3.01
C LEU A 134 -11.39 -0.11 4.45
N GLN A 135 -11.77 0.74 5.42
CA GLN A 135 -11.91 0.32 6.84
C GLN A 135 -12.96 -0.78 7.00
N LYS A 136 -14.11 -0.65 6.30
CA LYS A 136 -15.18 -1.65 6.33
C LYS A 136 -14.70 -3.04 5.90
N GLN A 137 -13.76 -3.11 4.96
CA GLN A 137 -13.28 -4.38 4.41
C GLN A 137 -11.99 -4.88 5.07
N TYR A 138 -11.09 -3.99 5.47
CA TYR A 138 -9.72 -4.34 5.89
C TYR A 138 -9.38 -3.99 7.33
N GLY A 139 -10.29 -3.32 8.04
CA GLY A 139 -10.11 -2.89 9.43
C GLY A 139 -9.41 -1.54 9.56
N ASP A 140 -9.03 -1.20 10.78
CA ASP A 140 -8.59 0.15 11.13
C ASP A 140 -7.28 0.57 10.46
N PHE A 141 -7.15 1.87 10.21
CA PHE A 141 -5.95 2.48 9.65
C PHE A 141 -5.35 3.45 10.66
N LYS A 142 -4.02 3.46 10.74
CA LYS A 142 -3.27 4.38 11.56
C LYS A 142 -2.66 5.50 10.71
N GLU A 143 -2.80 6.74 11.16
CA GLU A 143 -2.25 7.90 10.47
C GLU A 143 -0.76 8.09 10.80
N PHE A 144 0.03 8.41 9.78
CA PHE A 144 1.43 8.78 9.87
C PHE A 144 1.69 10.04 9.03
N THR A 145 2.60 10.90 9.47
CA THR A 145 3.03 12.07 8.68
C THR A 145 4.18 11.68 7.75
N HIS A 146 4.02 11.96 6.45
CA HIS A 146 5.05 11.76 5.44
C HIS A 146 5.55 13.08 4.85
N PRO A 147 6.88 13.32 4.76
CA PRO A 147 7.44 14.61 4.37
C PRO A 147 6.95 15.17 3.02
N LYS A 148 6.61 14.29 2.07
CA LYS A 148 6.15 14.68 0.72
C LYS A 148 4.66 14.47 0.45
N LYS A 149 3.97 13.71 1.30
CA LYS A 149 2.60 13.25 1.03
C LYS A 149 1.60 13.75 2.06
N GLY A 150 2.05 14.50 3.08
CA GLY A 150 1.21 14.87 4.20
C GLY A 150 0.80 13.64 4.98
N SER A 151 -0.47 13.58 5.37
CA SER A 151 -1.04 12.44 6.08
C SER A 151 -1.12 11.19 5.20
N VAL A 152 -0.61 10.08 5.72
CA VAL A 152 -0.71 8.74 5.11
C VAL A 152 -1.36 7.81 6.12
N PHE A 153 -2.48 7.21 5.72
CA PHE A 153 -3.20 6.24 6.54
C PHE A 153 -2.72 4.84 6.17
N VAL A 154 -2.34 4.05 7.17
CA VAL A 154 -1.70 2.75 6.97
C VAL A 154 -2.43 1.66 7.76
N ASN A 155 -2.81 0.60 7.06
CA ASN A 155 -3.22 -0.68 7.64
C ASN A 155 -2.15 -1.73 7.31
N VAL A 156 -1.74 -2.51 8.30
CA VAL A 156 -0.88 -3.68 8.10
C VAL A 156 -1.51 -4.86 8.81
N ASN A 157 -1.71 -5.96 8.08
CA ASN A 157 -2.25 -7.21 8.61
C ASN A 157 -1.50 -8.38 7.97
N GLY A 158 -0.69 -9.09 8.77
CA GLY A 158 0.21 -10.11 8.25
C GLY A 158 1.17 -9.52 7.20
N ASN A 159 1.23 -10.12 6.00
CA ASN A 159 2.02 -9.59 4.88
C ASN A 159 1.37 -8.42 4.13
N ARG A 160 0.07 -8.15 4.31
CA ARG A 160 -0.62 -7.11 3.53
C ARG A 160 -0.43 -5.74 4.16
N GLN A 161 0.07 -4.79 3.36
CA GLN A 161 0.02 -3.36 3.65
C GLN A 161 -0.99 -2.67 2.75
N ILE A 162 -1.72 -1.71 3.30
CA ILE A 162 -2.54 -0.75 2.55
C ILE A 162 -2.14 0.65 3.00
N ARG A 163 -1.76 1.51 2.06
CA ARG A 163 -1.47 2.94 2.31
C ARG A 163 -2.46 3.80 1.55
N ILE A 164 -3.06 4.77 2.23
CA ILE A 164 -4.01 5.73 1.64
C ILE A 164 -3.47 7.15 1.82
N PHE A 165 -3.44 7.93 0.73
CA PHE A 165 -2.98 9.32 0.74
C PHE A 165 -3.55 10.10 -0.45
N THR A 166 -3.60 11.43 -0.34
CA THR A 166 -4.06 12.31 -1.43
C THR A 166 -2.99 12.46 -2.52
N ASN A 167 -3.45 12.68 -3.75
CA ASN A 167 -2.62 13.01 -4.90
C ASN A 167 -3.22 14.21 -5.63
N ASP A 168 -2.76 15.39 -5.25
CA ASP A 168 -3.31 16.65 -5.76
C ASP A 168 -3.04 16.87 -7.25
N MET A 169 -1.96 16.30 -7.79
CA MET A 169 -1.64 16.42 -9.22
C MET A 169 -2.70 15.78 -10.12
N ASP A 170 -3.33 14.69 -9.66
CA ASP A 170 -4.33 13.94 -10.43
C ASP A 170 -5.74 14.08 -9.87
N ASN A 171 -5.96 15.02 -8.93
CA ASN A 171 -7.20 15.19 -8.17
C ASN A 171 -7.78 13.84 -7.69
N SER A 172 -6.92 13.03 -7.06
CA SER A 172 -7.25 11.66 -6.69
C SER A 172 -6.82 11.31 -5.27
N VAL A 173 -7.41 10.23 -4.76
CA VAL A 173 -6.92 9.54 -3.56
C VAL A 173 -6.30 8.23 -3.99
N ARG A 174 -5.07 7.96 -3.54
CA ARG A 174 -4.34 6.74 -3.86
C ARG A 174 -4.46 5.76 -2.72
N ALA A 175 -4.82 4.51 -3.03
CA ALA A 175 -4.64 3.38 -2.13
C ALA A 175 -3.62 2.42 -2.75
N VAL A 176 -2.58 2.06 -2.00
CA VAL A 176 -1.53 1.16 -2.48
C VAL A 176 -1.51 -0.09 -1.62
N PHE A 177 -1.86 -1.22 -2.22
CA PHE A 177 -1.81 -2.54 -1.61
C PHE A 177 -0.46 -3.17 -1.91
N THR A 178 0.29 -3.61 -0.90
CA THR A 178 1.64 -4.20 -1.10
C THR A 178 1.79 -5.49 -0.29
N ASP A 179 2.35 -6.54 -0.90
CA ASP A 179 2.88 -7.72 -0.21
C ASP A 179 4.25 -7.38 0.38
N LEU A 180 4.29 -7.22 1.70
CA LEU A 180 5.50 -6.86 2.45
C LEU A 180 6.55 -7.97 2.51
N THR A 181 6.24 -9.18 2.06
CA THR A 181 7.23 -10.27 1.99
C THR A 181 8.09 -10.23 0.74
N VAL A 182 7.72 -9.42 -0.26
CA VAL A 182 8.52 -9.22 -1.47
C VAL A 182 9.62 -8.19 -1.21
N ASP A 183 10.87 -8.58 -1.49
CA ASP A 183 12.03 -7.71 -1.27
C ASP A 183 12.09 -6.59 -2.32
N LYS A 184 11.82 -5.36 -1.87
CA LYS A 184 11.87 -4.15 -2.69
C LYS A 184 13.24 -3.90 -3.35
N ASN A 185 14.33 -4.38 -2.77
CA ASN A 185 15.65 -4.23 -3.37
C ASN A 185 15.80 -5.15 -4.59
N GLN A 186 15.27 -6.36 -4.52
CA GLN A 186 15.24 -7.28 -5.66
C GLN A 186 14.35 -6.77 -6.79
N VAL A 187 13.18 -6.22 -6.45
CA VAL A 187 12.28 -5.57 -7.41
C VAL A 187 13.02 -4.44 -8.16
N LYS A 188 13.67 -3.53 -7.43
CA LYS A 188 14.41 -2.40 -8.03
C LYS A 188 15.57 -2.87 -8.91
N ALA A 189 16.32 -3.88 -8.46
CA ALA A 189 17.42 -4.45 -9.23
C ALA A 189 16.91 -5.06 -10.55
N ALA A 190 15.85 -5.85 -10.51
CA ALA A 190 15.25 -6.45 -11.70
C ALA A 190 14.73 -5.40 -12.71
N GLN A 191 14.08 -4.33 -12.23
CA GLN A 191 13.56 -3.25 -13.06
C GLN A 191 14.66 -2.36 -13.67
N THR A 192 15.84 -2.28 -13.06
CA THR A 192 16.96 -1.52 -13.61
C THR A 192 17.63 -2.31 -14.73
N SER A 193 17.81 -3.63 -14.55
CA SER A 193 18.37 -4.52 -15.56
C SER A 193 17.50 -4.67 -16.81
N SER A 194 16.17 -4.51 -16.70
CA SER A 194 15.26 -4.59 -17.84
C SER A 194 15.23 -3.31 -18.69
N LYS A 195 15.76 -2.18 -18.19
CA LYS A 195 15.80 -0.89 -18.91
C LYS A 195 17.12 -0.66 -19.66
N SER A 196 18.12 -1.53 -19.46
CA SER A 196 19.44 -1.46 -20.08
C SER A 196 19.61 -2.34 -21.32
N ASN A 197 18.55 -3.04 -21.74
CA ASN A 197 18.49 -3.86 -22.96
C ASN A 197 17.48 -3.27 -23.94
#